data_AF-A0AAJ1B3K1-F1
#
_entry.id   AF-A0AAJ1B3K1-F1
#
_cell.length_a   1.000
_cell.length_b   1.000
_cell.length_c   1.000
_cell.angle_alpha   90.00
_cell.angle_beta   90.00
_cell.angle_gamma   90.00
#
_symmetry.space_group_name_H-M   'P 1'
#
loop_
_entity.id
_entity.type
_entity.pdbx_description
1 polymer ?
#
loop_
_entity_poly.entity_id
_entity_poly.type
_entity_poly.pdbx_seq_one_letter_code
_entity_poly.pdbx_strand_id
1 'polypeptide(L)' 'MLTKPPMLILDEATSSIDTRTELQIQEAFETMMKGRTTFIVAHRLSTIKNADMILVMDKGHILEQGTH' A
#
# COMPACT_ATOMS: atom_id res chain seq x y z
N MET A 1 10.12 21.32 -9.79
CA MET A 1 8.77 20.97 -9.31
C MET A 1 8.69 19.46 -9.21
N LEU A 2 8.45 18.89 -8.03
CA LEU A 2 8.14 17.45 -7.94
C LEU A 2 6.80 17.21 -8.65
N THR A 3 6.81 16.34 -9.65
CA THR A 3 5.61 15.94 -10.39
C THR A 3 4.65 15.21 -9.47
N LYS A 4 3.35 15.43 -9.65
CA LYS A 4 2.28 14.65 -9.00
C LYS A 4 1.79 13.61 -10.00
N PRO A 5 2.42 12.43 -10.09
CA PRO A 5 2.04 11.43 -11.08
C PRO A 5 0.62 10.91 -10.78
N PRO A 6 -0.19 10.61 -11.81
CA PRO A 6 -1.53 10.04 -11.62
C PRO A 6 -1.50 8.59 -11.12
N MET A 7 -0.35 7.91 -11.26
CA MET A 7 -0.12 6.54 -10.84
C MET A 7 1.05 6.47 -9.84
N LEU A 8 0.89 5.66 -8.80
CA LEU A 8 1.89 5.36 -7.79
C LEU A 8 2.12 3.85 -7.73
N ILE A 9 3.37 3.42 -7.72
CA ILE A 9 3.76 2.04 -7.47
C ILE A 9 4.67 2.08 -6.24
N LEU A 10 4.27 1.39 -5.18
CA LEU A 10 4.92 1.43 -3.87
C LEU A 10 5.31 0.01 -3.46
N ASP A 11 6.49 -0.11 -2.88
CA ASP A 11 6.96 -1.35 -2.27
C ASP A 11 7.17 -1.09 -0.78
N GLU A 12 6.41 -1.76 0.07
CA GLU A 12 6.47 -1.54 1.51
C GLU A 12 7.76 -2.13 2.07
N ALA A 13 8.62 -1.30 2.63
CA ALA A 13 9.86 -1.77 3.25
C ALA A 13 9.57 -2.68 4.45
N THR A 14 9.94 -3.96 4.35
CA THR A 14 9.97 -4.90 5.48
C THR A 14 10.93 -4.40 6.55
N SER A 15 10.41 -3.75 7.58
CA SER A 15 11.22 -3.25 8.70
C SER A 15 10.46 -3.31 10.02
N SER A 16 11.20 -3.57 11.11
CA SER A 16 10.73 -3.56 12.50
C SER A 16 10.46 -2.13 12.96
N ILE A 17 9.37 -1.54 12.47
CA ILE A 17 8.95 -0.18 12.83
C ILE A 17 8.07 -0.24 14.08
N ASP A 18 8.30 0.68 15.02
CA ASP A 18 7.43 0.84 16.19
C ASP A 18 6.04 1.36 15.81
N THR A 19 5.04 1.13 16.68
CA THR A 19 3.64 1.48 16.42
C THR A 19 3.41 2.96 16.13
N ARG A 20 4.19 3.89 16.73
CA ARG A 20 3.99 5.33 16.50
C ARG A 20 4.48 5.70 15.11
N THR A 21 5.65 5.20 14.73
CA THR A 21 6.20 5.45 13.40
C THR A 21 5.34 4.79 12.30
N GLU A 22 4.71 3.65 12.58
CA GLU A 22 3.74 3.01 11.68
C GLU A 22 2.53 3.90 11.38
N LEU A 23 1.92 4.52 12.41
CA LEU A 23 0.81 5.46 12.23
C LEU A 23 1.20 6.64 11.33
N GLN A 24 2.39 7.22 11.55
CA GLN A 24 2.87 8.34 10.74
C GLN A 24 3.08 7.95 9.27
N ILE A 25 3.59 6.74 9.03
CA ILE A 25 3.77 6.20 7.68
C ILE A 25 2.41 5.97 7.01
N GLN A 26 1.43 5.45 7.76
CA GLN A 26 0.09 5.23 7.24
C GLN A 26 -0.58 6.56 6.83
N GLU A 27 -0.50 7.60 7.66
CA GLU A 27 -1.03 8.94 7.34
C GLU A 27 -0.34 9.55 6.10
N ALA A 28 0.97 9.34 5.98
CA ALA A 28 1.74 9.79 4.82
C ALA A 28 1.31 9.06 3.54
N PHE A 29 1.11 7.73 3.61
CA PHE A 29 0.61 6.95 2.49
C PHE A 29 -0.80 7.38 2.09
N GLU A 30 -1.73 7.54 3.03
CA GLU A 30 -3.10 7.99 2.72
C GLU A 30 -3.10 9.36 2.03
N THR A 31 -2.31 10.31 2.54
CA THR A 31 -2.14 11.61 1.91
C THR A 31 -1.54 11.48 0.51
N MET A 32 -0.62 10.55 0.33
CA MET A 32 -0.03 10.27 -0.96
C MET A 32 -1.02 9.58 -1.91
N MET A 33 -1.88 8.67 -1.48
CA MET A 33 -2.76 7.94 -2.40
C MET A 33 -3.96 8.78 -2.88
N LYS A 34 -4.33 9.85 -2.15
CA LYS A 34 -5.47 10.71 -2.51
C LYS A 34 -5.41 11.20 -3.96
N GLY A 35 -6.46 10.86 -4.71
CA GLY A 35 -6.65 11.27 -6.10
C GLY A 35 -5.70 10.59 -7.10
N ARG A 36 -5.06 9.48 -6.71
CA ARG A 36 -4.10 8.74 -7.54
C ARG A 36 -4.44 7.26 -7.57
N THR A 37 -4.20 6.63 -8.72
CA THR A 37 -4.23 5.17 -8.83
C THR A 37 -2.98 4.63 -8.15
N THR A 38 -3.14 3.79 -7.13
CA THR A 38 -2.00 3.27 -6.36
C THR A 38 -1.95 1.76 -6.43
N PHE A 39 -0.78 1.22 -6.75
CA PHE A 39 -0.43 -0.18 -6.60
C PHE A 39 0.60 -0.29 -5.47
N ILE A 40 0.30 -1.06 -4.42
CA ILE A 40 1.21 -1.24 -3.29
C ILE A 40 1.46 -2.73 -3.05
N VAL A 41 2.73 -3.10 -2.94
CA VAL A 41 3.14 -4.39 -2.40
C VAL A 41 3.19 -4.24 -0.89
N ALA A 42 2.23 -4.83 -0.20
CA ALA A 42 2.07 -4.68 1.24
C ALA A 42 2.55 -5.92 1.99
N HIS A 43 3.24 -5.70 3.11
CA HIS A 43 3.65 -6.76 4.04
C HIS A 43 2.88 -6.69 5.37
N ARG A 44 2.06 -5.65 5.58
CA ARG A 44 1.29 -5.44 6.81
C ARG A 44 -0.21 -5.42 6.55
N LEU A 45 -0.95 -5.92 7.55
CA LEU A 45 -2.42 -5.90 7.55
C LEU A 45 -2.97 -4.46 7.58
N SER A 46 -2.30 -3.55 8.28
CA SER A 46 -2.66 -2.14 8.36
C SER A 46 -2.70 -1.47 6.99
N THR A 47 -1.75 -1.81 6.11
CA THR A 47 -1.65 -1.29 4.74
C THR A 47 -2.77 -1.80 3.84
N ILE A 48 -3.12 -3.11 3.91
CA ILE A 48 -4.13 -3.70 3.02
C ILE A 48 -5.57 -3.38 3.43
N LYS A 49 -5.81 -3.05 4.71
CA LYS A 49 -7.16 -2.78 5.23
C LYS A 49 -7.87 -1.63 4.53
N ASN A 50 -7.11 -0.64 4.04
CA ASN A 50 -7.65 0.55 3.37
C ASN A 50 -7.60 0.45 1.84
N ALA A 51 -7.26 -0.71 1.28
CA ALA A 51 -7.19 -0.91 -0.16
C ALA A 51 -8.59 -1.13 -0.76
N ASP A 52 -8.83 -0.54 -1.93
CA ASP A 52 -10.05 -0.79 -2.71
C ASP A 52 -10.13 -2.24 -3.21
N MET A 53 -8.96 -2.87 -3.42
CA MET A 53 -8.81 -4.25 -3.88
C MET A 53 -7.49 -4.84 -3.37
N ILE A 54 -7.54 -6.10 -2.95
CA ILE A 54 -6.42 -6.91 -2.50
C ILE A 54 -6.24 -8.07 -3.49
N LEU A 55 -4.99 -8.28 -3.91
CA LEU A 55 -4.60 -9.40 -4.76
C LEU A 55 -3.61 -10.28 -3.99
N VAL A 56 -3.97 -11.53 -3.74
CA VAL A 56 -3.06 -12.52 -3.16
C VAL A 56 -2.32 -13.19 -4.31
N MET A 57 -1.00 -13.09 -4.31
CA MET A 57 -0.15 -13.67 -5.34
C MET A 57 0.69 -14.83 -4.79
N ASP A 58 0.74 -15.95 -5.52
CA ASP A 58 1.68 -17.05 -5.29
C ASP A 58 2.26 -17.52 -6.61
N LYS A 59 3.59 -17.74 -6.64
CA LYS A 59 4.32 -18.27 -7.81
C LYS A 59 3.99 -17.58 -9.15
N GLY A 60 3.76 -16.26 -9.12
CA GLY A 60 3.43 -15.48 -10.32
C GLY A 60 1.96 -15.55 -10.77
N HIS A 61 1.08 -16.16 -9.98
CA HIS A 61 -0.35 -16.23 -10.24
C HIS A 61 -1.15 -15.50 -9.15
N ILE A 62 -2.25 -14.86 -9.55
CA ILE A 62 -3.25 -14.33 -8.61
C ILE A 62 -4.07 -15.53 -8.11
N LEU A 63 -3.94 -15.85 -6.82
CA LEU A 63 -4.71 -16.90 -6.17
C LEU A 63 -6.09 -16.39 -5.74
N GLU A 64 -6.13 -15.18 -5.20
CA GLU A 64 -7.35 -14.57 -4.68
C GLU A 64 -7.41 -13.08 -5.04
N GLN A 65 -8.62 -12.59 -5.22
CA GLN A 65 -8.93 -11.19 -5.49
C GLN A 65 -10.19 -10.81 -4.71
N GLY A 66 -10.11 -9.74 -3.92
CA GLY A 66 -11.23 -9.30 -3.11
C GLY A 66 -10.96 -8.00 -2.38
N THR A 67 -11.79 -7.69 -1.40
CA THR A 67 -11.53 -6.64 -0.42
C THR A 67 -11.05 -7.28 0.89
N HIS A 68 -10.61 -6.47 1.85
CA HIS A 68 -10.39 -6.94 3.22
C HIS A 68 -11.71 -7.45 3.83
#